data_AF-A0A662TD42-F1
#
_entry.id   AF-A0A662TD42-F1
#
_cell.length_a   1.000
_cell.length_b   1.000
_cell.length_c   1.000
_cell.angle_alpha   90.00
_cell.angle_beta   90.00
_cell.angle_gamma   90.00
#
_symmetry.space_group_name_H-M   'P 1'
#
loop_
_entity.id
_entity.type
_entity.pdbx_description
1 polymer ?
#
loop_
_entity_poly.entity_id
_entity_poly.type
_entity_poly.pdbx_seq_one_letter_code
_entity_poly.pdbx_strand_id
1 'polypeptide(L)'
;MSRARISAKTLIILIILIGFSGIFYINSVYRENQELIKQYNELNMKYQTLLEKYISLNNSYSMLIHGSNITKIELLEDNEYFETVKQLIENANKSIYIAIYVVKYDPKEYDDPVNQLLYSLVEARERGVDVRVLVDDPTLKSYPDTISYLKNNSILVKLDESKGVTSHMKIIIVDGVYLIMGSHNWTESALKYNHEFSILMTSEHYSNEATQYFLNLWNKGRSI
;
A
#
# COMPACT_ATOMS: atom_id res chain seq x y z
N MET A 1 -10.45 61.56 -76.92
CA MET A 1 -10.31 60.38 -76.03
C MET A 1 -11.69 59.74 -75.83
N SER A 2 -12.00 58.67 -76.56
CA SER A 2 -13.27 57.93 -76.42
C SER A 2 -13.17 57.01 -75.20
N ARG A 3 -13.98 57.26 -74.16
CA ARG A 3 -14.12 56.33 -73.03
C ARG A 3 -14.94 55.13 -73.51
N ALA A 4 -14.31 53.96 -73.63
CA ALA A 4 -15.01 52.72 -73.90
C ALA A 4 -16.06 52.47 -72.80
N ARG A 5 -17.35 52.55 -73.16
CA ARG A 5 -18.45 52.22 -72.26
C ARG A 5 -18.61 50.70 -72.24
N ILE A 6 -18.23 50.06 -71.14
CA ILE A 6 -18.52 48.64 -70.90
C ILE A 6 -20.05 48.51 -70.87
N SER A 7 -20.60 47.63 -71.71
CA SER A 7 -22.05 47.41 -71.72
C SER A 7 -22.50 46.81 -70.39
N ALA A 8 -23.69 47.17 -69.91
CA ALA A 8 -24.23 46.61 -68.66
C ALA A 8 -24.23 45.07 -68.68
N LYS A 9 -24.47 44.46 -69.86
CA LYS A 9 -24.39 43.00 -70.05
C LYS A 9 -22.98 42.45 -69.82
N THR A 10 -21.94 43.13 -70.31
CA THR A 10 -20.54 42.72 -70.13
C THR A 10 -20.10 42.84 -68.68
N LEU A 11 -20.53 43.90 -67.98
CA LEU A 11 -20.24 44.08 -66.55
C LEU A 11 -20.92 43.00 -65.70
N ILE A 12 -22.16 42.64 -66.03
CA ILE A 12 -22.91 41.55 -65.36
C ILE A 12 -22.20 40.21 -65.56
N ILE A 13 -21.73 39.90 -66.78
CA ILE A 13 -20.99 38.65 -67.05
C ILE A 13 -19.69 38.57 -66.24
N LEU A 14 -18.94 39.66 -66.14
CA LEU A 14 -17.71 39.72 -65.35
C LEU A 14 -17.97 39.52 -63.85
N ILE A 15 -19.01 40.15 -63.31
CA ILE A 15 -19.42 39.97 -61.90
C ILE A 15 -19.82 38.52 -61.63
N ILE A 16 -20.55 37.89 -62.56
CA ILE A 16 -20.94 36.48 -62.46
C ILE A 16 -19.69 35.58 -62.47
N LEU A 17 -18.75 35.79 -63.40
CA LEU A 17 -17.51 34.99 -63.49
C LEU A 17 -16.62 35.12 -62.24
N ILE A 18 -16.49 36.32 -61.69
CA ILE A 18 -15.75 36.57 -60.44
C ILE A 18 -16.48 35.91 -59.24
N GLY A 19 -17.82 35.97 -59.22
CA GLY A 19 -18.62 35.29 -58.21
C GLY A 19 -18.44 33.76 -58.26
N PHE A 20 -18.44 33.17 -59.45
CA PHE A 20 -18.23 31.74 -59.64
C PHE A 20 -16.82 31.29 -59.24
N SER A 21 -15.77 32.04 -59.57
CA SER A 21 -14.40 31.71 -59.17
C SER A 21 -14.19 31.83 -57.66
N GLY A 22 -14.80 32.83 -57.02
CA GLY A 22 -14.80 32.98 -55.56
C GLY A 22 -15.51 31.82 -54.85
N ILE A 23 -16.68 31.40 -55.34
CA ILE A 23 -17.41 30.24 -54.79
C ILE A 23 -16.60 28.96 -54.97
N PHE A 24 -15.95 28.76 -56.12
CA PHE A 24 -15.11 27.59 -56.36
C PHE A 24 -13.91 27.53 -55.41
N TYR A 25 -13.23 28.66 -55.20
CA TYR A 25 -12.11 28.76 -54.25
C TYR A 25 -12.55 28.49 -52.81
N ILE A 26 -13.66 29.09 -52.36
CA ILE A 26 -14.23 28.84 -51.02
C ILE A 26 -14.57 27.35 -50.84
N ASN A 27 -15.19 26.72 -51.85
CA ASN A 27 -15.52 25.30 -51.80
C ASN A 27 -14.25 24.42 -51.76
N SER A 28 -13.17 24.80 -52.44
CA SER A 28 -11.89 24.10 -52.39
C SER A 28 -11.26 24.17 -51.00
N VAL A 29 -11.15 25.38 -50.44
CA VAL A 29 -10.62 25.60 -49.08
C VAL A 29 -11.48 24.90 -48.03
N TYR A 30 -12.82 24.92 -48.20
CA TYR A 30 -13.72 24.20 -47.31
C TYR A 30 -13.45 22.70 -47.32
N ARG A 31 -13.25 22.08 -48.49
CA ARG A 31 -12.92 20.64 -48.59
C ARG A 31 -11.59 20.30 -47.95
N GLU A 32 -10.54 21.08 -48.23
CA GLU A 32 -9.23 20.89 -47.60
C GLU A 32 -9.30 21.01 -46.07
N ASN A 33 -10.08 21.98 -45.57
CA ASN A 33 -10.30 22.14 -44.13
C ASN A 33 -11.02 20.92 -43.53
N GLN A 34 -12.06 20.39 -44.20
CA GLN A 34 -12.73 19.16 -43.77
C GLN A 34 -11.79 17.94 -43.74
N GLU A 35 -10.89 17.83 -44.73
CA GLU A 35 -9.88 16.76 -44.74
C GLU A 35 -8.87 16.91 -43.59
N LEU A 36 -8.40 18.13 -43.31
CA LEU A 36 -7.50 18.41 -42.20
C LEU A 36 -8.15 18.12 -40.83
N ILE A 37 -9.42 18.51 -40.65
CA ILE A 37 -10.18 18.19 -39.43
C ILE A 37 -10.28 16.67 -39.25
N LYS A 38 -10.54 15.93 -40.33
CA LYS A 38 -10.60 14.46 -40.29
C LYS A 38 -9.25 13.87 -39.87
N GLN A 39 -8.15 14.31 -40.48
CA GLN A 39 -6.80 13.85 -40.14
C GLN A 39 -6.43 14.17 -38.68
N TYR A 40 -6.76 15.37 -38.20
CA TYR A 40 -6.55 15.77 -36.81
C TYR A 40 -7.31 14.86 -35.85
N ASN A 41 -8.58 14.57 -36.12
CA ASN A 41 -9.40 13.70 -35.27
C ASN A 41 -8.84 12.27 -35.23
N GLU A 42 -8.42 11.72 -36.37
CA GLU A 42 -7.78 10.40 -36.43
C GLU A 42 -6.46 10.37 -35.66
N LEU A 43 -5.63 11.40 -35.78
CA LEU A 43 -4.37 11.52 -35.05
C LEU A 43 -4.60 11.65 -33.54
N ASN A 44 -5.60 12.45 -33.14
CA ASN A 44 -5.96 12.61 -31.73
C ASN A 44 -6.48 11.29 -31.13
N MET A 45 -7.29 10.52 -31.85
CA MET A 45 -7.71 9.18 -31.42
C MET A 45 -6.52 8.22 -31.23
N LYS A 46 -5.54 8.26 -32.13
CA LYS A 46 -4.31 7.47 -32.00
C LYS A 46 -3.50 7.91 -30.78
N TYR A 47 -3.38 9.22 -30.55
CA TYR A 47 -2.71 9.77 -29.38
C TYR A 47 -3.36 9.32 -28.07
N GLN A 48 -4.69 9.41 -27.95
CA GLN A 48 -5.41 8.96 -26.74
C GLN A 48 -5.22 7.46 -26.50
N THR A 49 -5.36 6.64 -27.55
CA THR A 49 -5.10 5.19 -27.45
C THR A 49 -3.67 4.90 -26.99
N LEU A 50 -2.68 5.64 -27.51
CA LEU A 50 -1.28 5.46 -27.14
C LEU A 50 -1.04 5.89 -25.69
N LEU A 51 -1.68 6.97 -25.24
CA LEU A 51 -1.61 7.47 -23.88
C LEU A 51 -2.20 6.47 -22.89
N GLU A 52 -3.36 5.87 -23.19
CA GLU A 52 -3.96 4.81 -22.37
C GLU A 52 -3.04 3.59 -22.28
N LYS A 53 -2.45 3.17 -23.41
CA LYS A 53 -1.47 2.08 -23.44
C LYS A 53 -0.22 2.42 -22.62
N TYR A 54 0.29 3.64 -22.72
CA TYR A 54 1.44 4.11 -21.95
C TYR A 54 1.13 4.10 -20.45
N ILE A 55 -0.03 4.61 -20.02
CA ILE A 55 -0.45 4.59 -18.61
C ILE A 55 -0.59 3.15 -18.11
N SER A 56 -1.25 2.28 -18.87
CA SER A 56 -1.40 0.87 -18.52
C SER A 56 -0.04 0.16 -18.39
N LEU A 57 0.86 0.36 -19.36
CA LEU A 57 2.20 -0.20 -19.34
C LEU A 57 3.04 0.35 -18.18
N ASN A 58 2.94 1.64 -17.89
CA ASN A 58 3.65 2.27 -16.77
C ASN A 58 3.14 1.74 -15.42
N ASN A 59 1.83 1.47 -15.30
CA ASN A 59 1.27 0.82 -14.12
C ASN A 59 1.76 -0.63 -14.00
N SER A 60 1.76 -1.40 -15.09
CA SER A 60 2.34 -2.76 -15.10
C SER A 60 3.83 -2.77 -14.78
N TYR A 61 4.60 -1.82 -15.32
CA TYR A 61 6.04 -1.67 -15.05
C TYR A 61 6.30 -1.25 -13.60
N SER A 62 5.48 -0.34 -13.06
CA SER A 62 5.51 0.03 -11.65
C SER A 62 5.21 -1.17 -10.76
N MET A 63 4.23 -2.01 -11.12
CA MET A 63 3.96 -3.29 -10.44
C MET A 63 5.10 -4.31 -10.61
N LEU A 64 5.83 -4.32 -11.72
CA LEU A 64 6.98 -5.22 -11.89
C LEU A 64 8.21 -4.76 -11.11
N ILE A 65 8.42 -3.44 -10.97
CA ILE A 65 9.53 -2.86 -10.20
C ILE A 65 9.23 -2.82 -8.70
N HIS A 66 7.99 -2.56 -8.30
CA HIS A 66 7.59 -2.44 -6.89
C HIS A 66 6.93 -3.71 -6.34
N GLY A 67 6.28 -4.51 -7.19
CA GLY A 67 5.64 -5.78 -6.82
C GLY A 67 6.60 -6.98 -6.79
N SER A 68 7.88 -6.78 -7.06
CA SER A 68 8.94 -7.79 -6.92
C SER A 68 9.79 -7.59 -5.65
N ASN A 69 9.22 -6.99 -4.61
CA ASN A 69 9.86 -6.86 -3.29
C ASN A 69 9.50 -7.98 -2.31
N ILE A 70 8.76 -9.01 -2.71
CA ILE A 70 8.63 -10.23 -1.90
C ILE A 70 9.72 -11.19 -2.34
N THR A 71 10.75 -11.35 -1.51
CA THR A 71 11.85 -12.28 -1.80
C THR A 71 11.52 -13.71 -1.37
N LYS A 72 10.64 -13.86 -0.38
CA LYS A 72 10.22 -15.17 0.16
C LYS A 72 8.86 -15.08 0.84
N ILE A 73 8.03 -16.10 0.65
CA ILE A 73 6.82 -16.36 1.45
C ILE A 73 6.96 -17.75 2.05
N GLU A 74 6.74 -17.85 3.35
CA GLU A 74 6.72 -19.11 4.09
C GLU A 74 5.37 -19.26 4.79
N LEU A 75 4.82 -20.46 4.74
CA LEU A 75 3.66 -20.84 5.53
C LEU A 75 4.16 -21.29 6.89
N LEU A 76 3.48 -20.88 7.95
CA LEU A 76 3.80 -21.21 9.33
C LEU A 76 2.59 -21.90 9.94
N GLU A 77 2.65 -23.22 10.01
CA GLU A 77 1.61 -24.08 10.57
C GLU A 77 1.87 -24.32 12.07
N ASP A 78 0.86 -24.07 12.90
CA ASP A 78 0.87 -24.39 14.33
C ASP A 78 2.21 -23.96 15.01
N ASN A 79 2.98 -24.91 15.53
CA ASN A 79 4.21 -24.64 16.29
C ASN A 79 5.34 -23.99 15.46
N GLU A 80 5.32 -24.06 14.12
CA GLU A 80 6.33 -23.43 13.26
C GLU A 80 6.38 -21.91 13.44
N TYR A 81 5.24 -21.31 13.80
CA TYR A 81 5.14 -19.88 14.11
C TYR A 81 6.06 -19.49 15.27
N PHE A 82 6.02 -20.25 16.37
CA PHE A 82 6.78 -19.92 17.57
C PHE A 82 8.29 -19.89 17.30
N GLU A 83 8.83 -20.95 16.69
CA GLU A 83 10.25 -21.06 16.38
C GLU A 83 10.71 -19.93 15.44
N THR A 84 9.93 -19.66 14.40
CA THR A 84 10.24 -18.62 13.42
C THR A 84 10.21 -17.22 14.04
N VAL A 85 9.18 -16.91 14.83
CA VAL A 85 9.04 -15.61 15.50
C VAL A 85 10.15 -15.40 16.50
N LYS A 86 10.47 -16.42 17.31
CA LYS A 86 11.56 -16.35 18.29
C LYS A 86 12.89 -16.07 17.61
N GLN A 87 13.22 -16.82 16.55
CA GLN A 87 14.44 -16.61 15.78
C GLN A 87 14.53 -15.20 15.18
N LEU A 88 13.43 -14.67 14.64
CA LEU A 88 13.42 -13.31 14.08
C LEU A 88 13.61 -12.22 15.14
N ILE A 89 13.00 -12.38 16.33
CA ILE A 89 13.19 -11.46 17.46
C ILE A 89 14.65 -11.49 17.96
N GLU A 90 15.22 -12.68 18.11
CA GLU A 90 16.60 -12.87 18.57
C GLU A 90 17.61 -12.24 17.61
N ASN A 91 17.34 -12.27 16.30
CA ASN A 91 18.22 -11.73 15.26
C ASN A 91 17.88 -10.29 14.83
N ALA A 92 16.86 -9.66 15.40
CA ALA A 92 16.47 -8.29 15.05
C ALA A 92 17.56 -7.27 15.40
N ASN A 93 17.76 -6.29 14.51
CA ASN A 93 18.86 -5.31 14.61
C ASN A 93 18.38 -3.85 14.71
N LYS A 94 17.15 -3.53 14.28
CA LYS A 94 16.63 -2.14 14.23
C LYS A 94 15.34 -1.98 15.01
N SER A 95 14.32 -2.77 14.70
CA SER A 95 12.97 -2.56 15.26
C SER A 95 12.14 -3.83 15.30
N ILE A 96 11.31 -3.97 16.33
CA ILE A 96 10.27 -4.99 16.42
C ILE A 96 8.96 -4.31 16.77
N TYR A 97 7.99 -4.36 15.87
CA TYR A 97 6.64 -3.82 16.09
C TYR A 97 5.62 -4.95 16.07
N ILE A 98 4.86 -5.07 17.15
CA ILE A 98 3.88 -6.14 17.34
C ILE A 98 2.52 -5.50 17.56
N ALA A 99 1.55 -5.86 16.73
CA ALA A 99 0.14 -5.51 16.94
C ALA A 99 -0.64 -6.81 17.10
N ILE A 100 -1.09 -7.08 18.32
CA ILE A 100 -1.66 -8.38 18.66
C ILE A 100 -2.86 -8.27 19.60
N TYR A 101 -3.92 -9.02 19.27
CA TYR A 101 -5.18 -8.97 19.99
C TYR A 101 -5.06 -9.46 21.44
N VAL A 102 -4.44 -10.63 21.65
CA VAL A 102 -4.25 -11.22 22.98
C VAL A 102 -2.80 -11.64 23.20
N VAL A 103 -2.24 -11.22 24.34
CA VAL A 103 -0.97 -11.72 24.89
C VAL A 103 -1.18 -12.15 26.35
N LYS A 104 -0.84 -13.40 26.66
CA LYS A 104 -0.89 -13.97 28.02
C LYS A 104 0.52 -14.27 28.53
N TYR A 105 1.06 -13.39 29.35
CA TYR A 105 2.22 -13.70 30.20
C TYR A 105 1.77 -14.56 31.39
N ASP A 106 2.50 -15.63 31.71
CA ASP A 106 2.21 -16.48 32.86
C ASP A 106 3.43 -16.58 33.80
N PRO A 107 3.53 -15.77 34.87
CA PRO A 107 4.71 -15.73 35.72
C PRO A 107 5.01 -17.04 36.47
N LYS A 108 4.10 -18.03 36.42
CA LYS A 108 4.26 -19.33 37.09
C LYS A 108 4.84 -20.41 36.18
N GLU A 109 4.88 -20.18 34.87
CA GLU A 109 5.31 -21.17 33.88
C GLU A 109 6.48 -20.61 33.05
N TYR A 110 7.70 -20.76 33.58
CA TYR A 110 8.89 -20.18 32.95
C TYR A 110 9.12 -20.68 31.52
N ASP A 111 8.81 -21.96 31.26
CA ASP A 111 8.98 -22.60 29.95
C ASP A 111 7.79 -22.34 28.99
N ASP A 112 6.82 -21.50 29.37
CA ASP A 112 5.72 -21.10 28.50
C ASP A 112 6.26 -20.39 27.23
N PRO A 113 5.78 -20.75 26.02
CA PRO A 113 6.30 -20.19 24.78
C PRO A 113 6.04 -18.69 24.66
N VAL A 114 4.93 -18.17 25.20
CA VAL A 114 4.68 -16.72 25.22
C VAL A 114 5.71 -16.04 26.12
N ASN A 115 6.01 -16.61 27.28
CA ASN A 115 7.07 -16.10 28.16
C ASN A 115 8.42 -16.05 27.45
N GLN A 116 8.80 -17.11 26.73
CA GLN A 116 10.05 -17.15 25.95
C GLN A 116 10.10 -16.06 24.86
N LEU A 117 8.99 -15.80 24.16
CA LEU A 117 8.91 -14.69 23.19
C LEU A 117 9.08 -13.34 23.90
N LEU A 118 8.42 -13.14 25.04
CA LEU A 118 8.53 -11.92 25.84
C LEU A 118 9.94 -11.71 26.38
N TYR A 119 10.64 -12.77 26.81
CA TYR A 119 12.04 -12.72 27.23
C TYR A 119 12.93 -12.28 26.07
N SER A 120 12.72 -12.86 24.88
CA SER A 120 13.46 -12.49 23.68
C SER A 120 13.25 -11.02 23.28
N LEU A 121 12.05 -10.46 23.51
CA LEU A 121 11.78 -9.03 23.31
C LEU A 121 12.58 -8.14 24.27
N VAL A 122 12.69 -8.55 25.54
CA VAL A 122 13.52 -7.85 26.54
C VAL A 122 14.97 -7.84 26.12
N GLU A 123 15.52 -8.99 25.72
CA GLU A 123 16.88 -9.09 25.22
C GLU A 123 17.10 -8.21 23.98
N ALA A 124 16.15 -8.20 23.03
CA ALA A 124 16.22 -7.32 21.86
C ALA A 124 16.25 -5.84 22.26
N ARG A 125 15.41 -5.44 23.22
CA ARG A 125 15.38 -4.09 23.75
C ARG A 125 16.71 -3.70 24.41
N GLU A 126 17.32 -4.61 25.17
CA GLU A 126 18.63 -4.42 25.80
C GLU A 126 19.76 -4.27 24.77
N ARG A 127 19.67 -4.94 23.62
CA ARG A 127 20.57 -4.71 22.47
C ARG A 127 20.37 -3.36 21.78
N GLY A 128 19.33 -2.60 22.15
CA GLY A 128 19.03 -1.28 21.61
C GLY A 128 18.00 -1.27 20.47
N VAL A 129 17.34 -2.40 20.19
CA VAL A 129 16.25 -2.49 19.20
C VAL A 129 15.05 -1.64 19.66
N ASP A 130 14.38 -0.93 18.73
CA ASP A 130 13.12 -0.23 19.01
C ASP A 130 11.97 -1.24 19.07
N VAL A 131 11.57 -1.61 20.28
CA VAL A 131 10.50 -2.59 20.52
C VAL A 131 9.22 -1.90 20.96
N ARG A 132 8.13 -2.10 20.21
CA ARG A 132 6.81 -1.53 20.48
C ARG A 132 5.72 -2.59 20.37
N VAL A 133 4.87 -2.67 21.38
CA VAL A 133 3.77 -3.65 21.44
C VAL A 133 2.44 -2.93 21.58
N LEU A 134 1.60 -3.04 20.56
CA LEU A 134 0.21 -2.60 20.58
C LEU A 134 -0.68 -3.80 20.90
N VAL A 135 -1.45 -3.69 21.98
CA VAL A 135 -2.42 -4.72 22.39
C VAL A 135 -3.84 -4.16 22.45
N ASP A 136 -4.82 -5.04 22.51
CA ASP A 136 -6.24 -4.68 22.70
C ASP A 136 -6.65 -4.84 24.18
N ASP A 137 -7.79 -4.26 24.54
CA ASP A 137 -8.46 -4.32 25.84
C ASP A 137 -8.50 -5.73 26.47
N PRO A 138 -8.72 -6.85 25.74
CA PRO A 138 -8.70 -8.19 26.31
C PRO A 138 -7.39 -8.56 26.99
N THR A 139 -6.24 -8.10 26.46
CA THR A 139 -4.94 -8.30 27.12
C THR A 139 -4.91 -7.59 28.46
N LEU A 140 -5.28 -6.31 28.50
CA LEU A 140 -5.29 -5.55 29.76
C LEU A 140 -6.29 -6.12 30.78
N LYS A 141 -7.48 -6.50 30.35
CA LYS A 141 -8.57 -6.94 31.24
C LYS A 141 -8.32 -8.32 31.83
N SER A 142 -7.84 -9.26 31.02
CA SER A 142 -7.67 -10.66 31.42
C SER A 142 -6.27 -10.97 31.91
N TYR A 143 -5.25 -10.25 31.42
CA TYR A 143 -3.84 -10.54 31.66
C TYR A 143 -3.05 -9.26 32.03
N PRO A 144 -3.43 -8.54 33.10
CA PRO A 144 -2.77 -7.29 33.50
C PRO A 144 -1.28 -7.48 33.86
N ASP A 145 -0.88 -8.69 34.25
CA ASP A 145 0.52 -9.05 34.49
C ASP A 145 1.36 -8.95 33.20
N THR A 146 0.78 -9.20 32.03
CA THR A 146 1.45 -8.98 30.72
C THR A 146 1.87 -7.52 30.57
N ILE A 147 0.95 -6.59 30.88
CA ILE A 147 1.23 -5.15 30.77
C ILE A 147 2.31 -4.74 31.76
N SER A 148 2.20 -5.23 33.00
CA SER A 148 3.18 -4.97 34.06
C SER A 148 4.56 -5.50 33.69
N TYR A 149 4.64 -6.71 33.14
CA TYR A 149 5.89 -7.34 32.69
C TYR A 149 6.58 -6.51 31.59
N LEU A 150 5.84 -6.14 30.54
CA LEU A 150 6.38 -5.35 29.42
C LEU A 150 6.93 -4.00 29.91
N LYS A 151 6.16 -3.29 30.75
CA LYS A 151 6.57 -1.99 31.30
C LYS A 151 7.79 -2.07 32.20
N ASN A 152 7.81 -3.03 33.12
CA ASN A 152 8.91 -3.21 34.06
C ASN A 152 10.23 -3.52 33.34
N ASN A 153 10.16 -4.13 32.16
CA ASN A 153 11.31 -4.41 31.30
C ASN A 153 11.54 -3.37 30.19
N SER A 154 11.02 -2.14 30.36
CA SER A 154 11.25 -1.02 29.42
C SER A 154 10.82 -1.27 27.97
N ILE A 155 9.86 -2.19 27.76
CA ILE A 155 9.19 -2.37 26.48
C ILE A 155 8.05 -1.36 26.38
N LEU A 156 8.02 -0.62 25.27
CA LEU A 156 6.95 0.33 25.02
C LEU A 156 5.68 -0.45 24.68
N VAL A 157 4.63 -0.24 25.47
CA VAL A 157 3.32 -0.88 25.26
C VAL A 157 2.20 0.16 25.26
N LYS A 158 1.24 0.01 24.34
CA LYS A 158 0.03 0.83 24.24
C LYS A 158 -1.20 -0.02 23.98
N LEU A 159 -2.36 0.53 24.29
CA LEU A 159 -3.64 0.00 23.79
C LEU A 159 -4.04 0.65 22.47
N ASP A 160 -4.95 -0.01 21.78
CA ASP A 160 -5.68 0.53 20.63
C ASP A 160 -6.40 1.88 20.89
N GLU A 161 -6.79 2.55 19.79
CA GLU A 161 -7.16 3.97 19.78
C GLU A 161 -8.43 4.32 20.57
N SER A 162 -9.40 3.41 20.70
CA SER A 162 -10.67 3.74 21.36
C SER A 162 -11.33 2.55 22.02
N LYS A 163 -11.99 2.81 23.16
CA LYS A 163 -12.90 1.85 23.78
C LYS A 163 -14.09 1.65 22.85
N GLY A 164 -14.08 0.58 22.05
CA GLY A 164 -15.18 0.22 21.15
C GLY A 164 -14.78 -0.16 19.73
N VAL A 165 -13.52 0.06 19.33
CA VAL A 165 -12.99 -0.41 18.04
C VAL A 165 -11.92 -1.47 18.30
N THR A 166 -12.26 -2.73 18.02
CA THR A 166 -11.38 -3.88 18.27
C THR A 166 -10.23 -3.95 17.27
N SER A 167 -9.00 -3.96 17.78
CA SER A 167 -7.79 -4.26 17.02
C SER A 167 -7.50 -5.77 17.03
N HIS A 168 -8.19 -6.53 16.18
CA HIS A 168 -8.11 -8.00 16.15
C HIS A 168 -6.88 -8.56 15.38
N MET A 169 -5.85 -7.74 15.19
CA MET A 169 -4.65 -8.11 14.43
C MET A 169 -3.82 -9.14 15.20
N LYS A 170 -3.02 -9.92 14.45
CA LYS A 170 -1.86 -10.67 14.96
C LYS A 170 -0.74 -10.50 13.95
N ILE A 171 -0.05 -9.37 14.04
CA ILE A 171 1.04 -9.03 13.12
C ILE A 171 2.32 -8.74 13.89
N ILE A 172 3.43 -9.12 13.28
CA ILE A 172 4.78 -8.84 13.77
C ILE A 172 5.58 -8.29 12.60
N ILE A 173 6.24 -7.16 12.82
CA ILE A 173 7.09 -6.52 11.83
C ILE A 173 8.49 -6.41 12.42
N VAL A 174 9.46 -7.02 11.76
CA VAL A 174 10.87 -7.02 12.20
C VAL A 174 11.72 -6.29 11.16
N ASP A 175 12.47 -5.30 11.63
CA ASP A 175 13.44 -4.47 10.90
C ASP A 175 12.89 -3.77 9.64
N GLY A 176 11.57 -3.71 9.47
CA GLY A 176 10.93 -3.21 8.25
C GLY A 176 11.13 -4.11 7.04
N VAL A 177 11.52 -5.37 7.25
CA VAL A 177 11.82 -6.36 6.19
C VAL A 177 10.93 -7.59 6.32
N TYR A 178 10.71 -8.09 7.53
CA TYR A 178 9.91 -9.28 7.79
C TYR A 178 8.55 -8.88 8.32
N LEU A 179 7.49 -9.40 7.68
CA LEU A 179 6.12 -9.26 8.13
C LEU A 179 5.53 -10.65 8.37
N ILE A 180 5.08 -10.88 9.60
CA ILE A 180 4.29 -12.05 9.94
C ILE A 180 2.86 -11.61 10.16
N MET A 181 1.90 -12.37 9.61
CA MET A 181 0.49 -12.17 9.87
C MET A 181 -0.30 -13.47 9.81
N GLY A 182 -1.36 -13.59 10.61
CA GLY A 182 -2.26 -14.73 10.56
C GLY A 182 -3.17 -14.82 11.79
N SER A 183 -3.40 -16.03 12.29
CA SER A 183 -4.38 -16.32 13.34
C SER A 183 -3.79 -16.42 14.77
N HIS A 184 -2.49 -16.70 14.92
CA HIS A 184 -1.83 -16.92 16.21
C HIS A 184 -1.91 -15.71 17.15
N ASN A 185 -2.74 -15.80 18.19
CA ASN A 185 -2.56 -14.96 19.37
C ASN A 185 -1.33 -15.44 20.16
N TRP A 186 -0.81 -14.61 21.07
CA TRP A 186 0.25 -15.04 21.99
C TRP A 186 -0.38 -15.58 23.27
N THR A 187 -0.90 -16.80 23.18
CA THR A 187 -1.36 -17.60 24.31
C THR A 187 -0.77 -19.00 24.20
N GLU A 188 -0.53 -19.69 25.32
CA GLU A 188 -0.03 -21.07 25.29
C GLU A 188 -0.87 -21.97 24.37
N SER A 189 -2.21 -21.83 24.45
CA SER A 189 -3.13 -22.58 23.59
C SER A 189 -2.90 -22.36 22.11
N ALA A 190 -2.74 -21.11 21.67
CA ALA A 190 -2.49 -20.80 20.26
C ALA A 190 -1.11 -21.28 19.81
N LEU A 191 -0.11 -21.27 20.70
CA LEU A 191 1.26 -21.65 20.37
C LEU A 191 1.58 -23.15 20.56
N LYS A 192 0.65 -23.97 21.08
CA LYS A 192 0.88 -25.40 21.33
C LYS A 192 -0.27 -26.34 20.98
N TYR A 193 -1.52 -25.92 21.18
CA TYR A 193 -2.65 -26.84 21.26
C TYR A 193 -3.71 -26.60 20.17
N ASN A 194 -3.84 -25.38 19.69
CA ASN A 194 -4.79 -25.02 18.64
C ASN A 194 -4.21 -25.32 17.25
N HIS A 195 -5.09 -25.49 16.28
CA HIS A 195 -4.72 -25.35 14.88
C HIS A 195 -4.75 -23.89 14.48
N GLU A 196 -3.60 -23.37 14.07
CA GLU A 196 -3.37 -21.97 13.75
C GLU A 196 -2.51 -21.89 12.48
N PHE A 197 -2.69 -20.81 11.73
CA PHE A 197 -1.99 -20.65 10.45
C PHE A 197 -1.55 -19.20 10.27
N SER A 198 -0.31 -19.02 9.84
CA SER A 198 0.25 -17.70 9.55
C SER A 198 1.18 -17.74 8.36
N ILE A 199 1.52 -16.56 7.85
CA ILE A 199 2.51 -16.41 6.80
C ILE A 199 3.64 -15.53 7.29
N LEU A 200 4.86 -15.89 6.94
CA LEU A 200 6.00 -14.99 6.96
C LEU A 200 6.23 -14.49 5.53
N MET A 201 6.27 -13.18 5.39
CA MET A 201 6.64 -12.50 4.16
C MET A 201 7.95 -11.75 4.37
N THR A 202 8.95 -12.04 3.55
CA THR A 202 10.18 -11.23 3.46
C THR A 202 9.97 -10.18 2.38
N SER A 203 9.64 -8.96 2.79
CA SER A 203 9.42 -7.84 1.89
C SER A 203 9.58 -6.48 2.57
N GLU A 204 10.51 -5.66 2.08
CA GLU A 204 10.63 -4.27 2.55
C GLU A 204 9.40 -3.44 2.25
N HIS A 205 8.80 -3.61 1.05
CA HIS A 205 7.65 -2.82 0.64
C HIS A 205 6.44 -3.07 1.55
N TYR A 206 6.01 -4.32 1.67
CA TYR A 206 4.83 -4.66 2.47
C TYR A 206 5.09 -4.51 3.98
N SER A 207 6.31 -4.77 4.46
CA SER A 207 6.66 -4.52 5.86
C SER A 207 6.65 -3.02 6.18
N ASN A 208 7.04 -2.16 5.25
CA ASN A 208 6.94 -0.72 5.42
C ASN A 208 5.48 -0.24 5.39
N GLU A 209 4.63 -0.75 4.51
CA GLU A 209 3.20 -0.44 4.52
C GLU A 209 2.54 -0.85 5.85
N ALA A 210 2.83 -2.06 6.32
CA ALA A 210 2.37 -2.54 7.63
C ALA A 210 2.93 -1.67 8.78
N THR A 211 4.18 -1.23 8.68
CA THR A 211 4.79 -0.31 9.66
C THR A 211 4.07 1.03 9.70
N GLN A 212 3.72 1.62 8.55
CA GLN A 212 2.98 2.88 8.52
C GLN A 212 1.60 2.73 9.16
N TYR A 213 0.91 1.64 8.87
CA TYR A 213 -0.39 1.35 9.50
C TYR A 213 -0.24 1.16 11.02
N PHE A 214 0.75 0.37 11.47
CA PHE A 214 1.07 0.20 12.88
C PHE A 214 1.37 1.53 13.56
N LEU A 215 2.21 2.38 12.98
CA LEU A 215 2.59 3.67 13.55
C LEU A 215 1.41 4.65 13.63
N ASN A 216 0.51 4.63 12.64
CA ASN A 216 -0.73 5.39 12.69
C ASN A 216 -1.62 4.97 13.88
N LEU A 217 -1.78 3.66 14.10
CA LEU A 217 -2.49 3.15 15.28
C LEU A 217 -1.74 3.48 16.58
N TRP A 218 -0.43 3.32 16.61
CA TRP A 218 0.43 3.61 17.75
C TRP A 218 0.33 5.08 18.21
N ASN A 219 0.28 6.01 17.25
CA ASN A 219 0.16 7.44 17.53
C ASN A 219 -1.20 7.81 18.13
N LYS A 220 -2.27 7.11 17.73
CA LYS A 220 -3.62 7.27 18.29
C LYS A 220 -3.85 6.41 19.53
N GLY A 221 -3.00 5.41 19.75
CA GLY A 221 -3.12 4.42 20.81
C GLY A 221 -3.09 5.04 22.21
N ARG A 222 -3.94 4.52 23.08
CA ARG A 222 -4.06 4.95 24.47
C ARG A 222 -2.82 4.53 25.24
N SER A 223 -2.25 5.47 25.97
CA SER A 223 -1.18 5.14 26.93
C SER A 223 -1.79 4.40 28.11
N ILE A 224 -1.08 3.39 28.59
CA ILE A 224 -1.42 2.60 29.78
C ILE A 224 -0.30 2.67 30.78
#